data_AF-A0A7T4QNE8-F1
#
_entry.id   AF-A0A7T4QNE8-F1
#
_cell.length_a   1.000
_cell.length_b   1.000
_cell.length_c   1.000
_cell.angle_alpha   90.00
_cell.angle_beta   90.00
_cell.angle_gamma   90.00
#
_symmetry.space_group_name_H-M   'P 1'
#
loop_
_entity.id
_entity.type
_entity.pdbx_description
1 polymer ?
#
loop_
_entity_poly.entity_id
_entity_poly.type
_entity_poly.pdbx_seq_one_letter_code
_entity_poly.pdbx_strand_id
1 'polypeptide(L)'
;MEFESLNDDQLIARLQMSDARAITEIYRRYWKKLLAIAYNHIRDKDDAEEVVQTVFIKLWDKRNDIAIGQLPNYLATAVKYSVFSMIQKKNRKDEVGQFFVMNHQSQDYEEEKIYTIFLRQYIKGVVEELPDRCRLVFTYSREQGKTIPEIATTMNIAEKTVEAHLTKALRRIKHSLKAIGISVAIAISFYIFW
;
A
#
# COMPACT_ATOMS: atom_id res chain seq x y z
N MET A 1 -24.74 -9.26 -21.39
CA MET A 1 -25.86 -8.28 -21.32
C MET A 1 -26.38 -8.05 -19.90
N GLU A 2 -26.86 -9.04 -19.14
CA GLU A 2 -27.41 -8.79 -17.78
C GLU A 2 -26.37 -8.15 -16.82
N PHE A 3 -25.18 -8.75 -16.69
CA PHE A 3 -24.13 -8.27 -15.78
C PHE A 3 -23.42 -7.00 -16.25
N GLU A 4 -23.42 -6.72 -17.56
CA GLU A 4 -22.79 -5.52 -18.13
C GLU A 4 -23.53 -4.23 -17.73
N SER A 5 -24.82 -4.35 -17.41
CA SER A 5 -25.67 -3.23 -16.97
C SER A 5 -25.61 -2.97 -15.46
N LEU A 6 -25.07 -3.92 -14.68
CA LEU A 6 -24.99 -3.79 -13.23
C LEU A 6 -23.95 -2.73 -12.84
N ASN A 7 -24.21 -1.95 -11.80
CA ASN A 7 -23.19 -1.10 -11.19
C ASN A 7 -22.24 -1.94 -10.32
N ASP A 8 -21.18 -1.31 -9.81
CA ASP A 8 -20.17 -2.03 -9.02
C ASP A 8 -20.76 -2.62 -7.73
N ASP A 9 -21.65 -1.92 -7.03
CA ASP A 9 -22.29 -2.40 -5.79
C ASP A 9 -23.12 -3.66 -6.04
N GLN A 10 -23.86 -3.68 -7.14
CA GLN A 10 -24.63 -4.85 -7.58
C GLN A 10 -23.73 -6.01 -7.96
N LEU A 11 -22.58 -5.74 -8.62
CA LEU A 11 -21.60 -6.77 -8.92
C LEU A 11 -20.96 -7.35 -7.66
N ILE A 12 -20.67 -6.52 -6.65
CA ILE A 12 -20.16 -6.97 -5.35
C ILE A 12 -21.19 -7.87 -4.66
N ALA A 13 -22.46 -7.46 -4.62
CA ALA A 13 -23.52 -8.26 -4.03
C ALA A 13 -23.65 -9.64 -4.70
N ARG A 14 -23.60 -9.69 -6.04
CA ARG A 14 -23.61 -10.96 -6.79
C ARG A 14 -22.35 -11.79 -6.56
N LEU A 15 -21.20 -11.14 -6.43
CA LEU A 15 -19.92 -11.78 -6.12
C LEU A 15 -19.95 -12.45 -4.74
N GLN A 16 -20.51 -11.78 -3.72
CA GLN A 16 -20.70 -12.31 -2.36
C GLN A 16 -21.67 -13.49 -2.33
N MET A 17 -22.61 -13.56 -3.27
CA MET A 17 -23.48 -14.73 -3.48
C MET A 17 -22.77 -15.87 -4.25
N SER A 18 -21.45 -15.79 -4.45
CA SER A 18 -20.64 -16.75 -5.21
C SER A 18 -21.08 -16.90 -6.68
N ASP A 19 -21.67 -15.87 -7.29
CA ASP A 19 -21.99 -15.88 -8.72
C ASP A 19 -20.72 -15.61 -9.56
N ALA A 20 -20.20 -16.66 -10.21
CA ALA A 20 -18.99 -16.59 -11.04
C ALA A 20 -19.09 -15.59 -12.21
N ARG A 21 -20.31 -15.23 -12.64
CA ARG A 21 -20.51 -14.22 -13.69
C ARG A 21 -20.17 -12.82 -13.20
N ALA A 22 -20.33 -12.55 -11.90
CA ALA A 22 -19.97 -11.28 -11.31
C ALA A 22 -18.46 -11.05 -11.35
N ILE A 23 -17.64 -12.02 -10.92
CA ILE A 23 -16.18 -11.87 -10.99
C ILE A 23 -15.69 -11.77 -12.44
N THR A 24 -16.33 -12.49 -13.37
CA THR A 24 -16.00 -12.42 -14.79
C THR A 24 -16.23 -11.00 -15.34
N GLU A 25 -17.35 -10.38 -14.97
CA GLU A 25 -17.66 -9.01 -15.37
C GLU A 25 -16.71 -7.99 -14.72
N ILE A 26 -16.41 -8.14 -13.43
CA ILE A 26 -15.43 -7.30 -12.74
C ILE A 26 -14.06 -7.41 -13.43
N TYR A 27 -13.62 -8.64 -13.76
CA TYR A 27 -12.40 -8.87 -14.52
C TYR A 27 -12.40 -8.12 -15.84
N ARG A 28 -13.47 -8.29 -16.63
CA ARG A 28 -13.64 -7.60 -17.92
C ARG A 28 -13.52 -6.08 -17.80
N ARG A 29 -14.13 -5.48 -16.78
CA ARG A 29 -14.13 -4.02 -16.55
C ARG A 29 -12.79 -3.47 -16.09
N TYR A 30 -12.09 -4.22 -15.23
CA TYR A 30 -10.96 -3.68 -14.47
C TYR A 30 -9.60 -4.19 -14.95
N TRP A 31 -9.51 -5.34 -15.62
CA TRP A 31 -8.26 -5.98 -16.04
C TRP A 31 -7.25 -4.99 -16.64
N LYS A 32 -7.64 -4.26 -17.70
CA LYS A 32 -6.72 -3.34 -18.40
C LYS A 32 -6.21 -2.20 -17.49
N LYS A 33 -7.07 -1.68 -16.61
CA LYS A 33 -6.71 -0.61 -15.68
C LYS A 33 -5.74 -1.12 -14.61
N LEU A 34 -6.03 -2.30 -14.07
CA LEU A 34 -5.19 -2.96 -13.06
C LEU A 34 -3.83 -3.37 -13.64
N LEU A 35 -3.81 -3.87 -14.87
CA LEU A 35 -2.58 -4.20 -15.59
C LEU A 35 -1.72 -2.97 -15.83
N ALA A 36 -2.32 -1.84 -16.24
CA ALA A 36 -1.59 -0.59 -16.38
C ALA A 36 -0.99 -0.09 -15.05
N ILE A 37 -1.73 -0.23 -13.94
CA ILE A 37 -1.22 0.09 -12.60
C ILE A 37 -0.02 -0.82 -12.26
N ALA A 38 -0.16 -2.13 -12.40
CA ALA A 38 0.90 -3.09 -12.10
C ALA A 38 2.16 -2.85 -12.95
N TYR A 39 1.98 -2.68 -14.27
CA TYR A 39 3.06 -2.45 -15.22
C TYR A 39 3.82 -1.14 -14.94
N ASN A 40 3.12 -0.07 -14.55
CA ASN A 40 3.78 1.20 -14.21
C ASN A 40 4.77 1.07 -13.03
N HIS A 41 4.57 0.08 -12.16
CA HIS A 41 5.45 -0.17 -11.02
C HIS A 41 6.52 -1.25 -11.30
N ILE A 42 6.17 -2.35 -11.98
CA ILE A 42 7.09 -3.49 -12.18
C ILE A 42 7.92 -3.35 -13.46
N ARG A 43 7.38 -2.68 -14.49
CA ARG A 43 7.98 -2.56 -15.85
C ARG A 43 8.22 -3.88 -16.58
N ASP A 44 7.72 -4.99 -16.04
CA ASP A 44 7.65 -6.30 -16.68
C ASP A 44 6.18 -6.67 -16.93
N LYS A 45 5.88 -7.15 -18.14
CA LYS A 45 4.50 -7.43 -18.55
C LYS A 45 3.99 -8.73 -17.93
N ASP A 46 4.82 -9.77 -17.90
CA ASP A 46 4.41 -11.11 -17.44
C ASP A 46 4.16 -11.07 -15.93
N ASP A 47 5.05 -10.42 -15.18
CA ASP A 47 4.86 -10.17 -13.74
C ASP A 47 3.61 -9.33 -13.46
N ALA A 48 3.36 -8.30 -14.27
CA ALA A 48 2.19 -7.45 -14.11
C ALA A 48 0.89 -8.23 -14.35
N GLU A 49 0.87 -9.14 -15.32
CA GLU A 49 -0.26 -10.04 -15.54
C GLU A 49 -0.45 -11.02 -14.37
N GLU A 50 0.63 -11.61 -13.85
CA GLU A 50 0.59 -12.51 -12.69
C GLU A 50 0.04 -11.80 -11.44
N VAL A 51 0.46 -10.55 -11.20
CA VAL A 51 -0.08 -9.71 -10.11
C VAL A 51 -1.58 -9.55 -10.24
N VAL A 52 -2.08 -9.18 -11.42
CA VAL A 52 -3.51 -8.94 -11.62
C VAL A 52 -4.29 -10.24 -11.48
N GLN A 53 -3.80 -11.34 -12.04
CA GLN A 53 -4.40 -12.67 -11.84
C GLN A 53 -4.49 -13.03 -10.35
N THR A 54 -3.40 -12.84 -9.60
CA THR A 54 -3.36 -13.09 -8.15
C THR A 54 -4.40 -12.26 -7.39
N VAL A 55 -4.62 -11.00 -7.78
CA VAL A 55 -5.64 -10.14 -7.17
C VAL A 55 -7.04 -10.70 -7.42
N PHE A 56 -7.35 -11.15 -8.62
CA PHE A 56 -8.66 -11.74 -8.93
C PHE A 56 -8.88 -13.09 -8.25
N ILE A 57 -7.84 -13.94 -8.14
CA ILE A 57 -7.92 -15.19 -7.37
C ILE A 57 -8.24 -14.88 -5.91
N LYS A 58 -7.51 -13.95 -5.28
CA LYS A 58 -7.76 -13.54 -3.89
C LYS A 58 -9.15 -12.93 -3.71
N LEU A 59 -9.61 -12.13 -4.68
CA LEU A 59 -10.95 -11.55 -4.68
C LEU A 59 -12.01 -12.66 -4.69
N TRP A 60 -11.83 -13.69 -5.52
CA TRP A 60 -12.71 -14.85 -5.54
C TRP A 60 -12.66 -15.61 -4.23
N ASP A 61 -11.48 -15.98 -3.75
CA ASP A 61 -11.31 -16.83 -2.57
C ASP A 61 -11.94 -16.20 -1.33
N LYS A 62 -11.82 -14.87 -1.20
CA LYS A 62 -12.37 -14.10 -0.08
C LYS A 62 -13.75 -13.49 -0.33
N ARG A 63 -14.40 -13.80 -1.46
CA ARG A 63 -15.62 -13.13 -1.91
C ARG A 63 -16.75 -13.06 -0.87
N ASN A 64 -16.85 -14.04 0.03
CA ASN A 64 -17.89 -14.10 1.05
C ASN A 64 -17.57 -13.26 2.30
N ASP A 65 -16.28 -12.96 2.53
CA ASP A 65 -15.80 -12.38 3.78
C ASP A 65 -15.35 -10.92 3.60
N ILE A 66 -15.20 -10.44 2.35
CA ILE A 66 -14.76 -9.07 2.06
C ILE A 66 -15.93 -8.09 2.13
N ALA A 67 -15.78 -7.06 2.96
CA ALA A 67 -16.43 -5.78 2.73
C ALA A 67 -15.71 -5.09 1.55
N ILE A 68 -16.45 -4.54 0.60
CA ILE A 68 -15.87 -3.69 -0.45
C ILE A 68 -16.67 -2.40 -0.45
N GLY A 69 -16.06 -1.30 -0.01
CA GLY A 69 -16.68 0.02 -0.09
C GLY A 69 -16.79 0.51 -1.53
N GLN A 70 -15.64 0.76 -2.19
CA GLN A 70 -15.60 1.13 -3.60
C GLN A 70 -14.69 0.19 -4.37
N LEU A 71 -15.28 -0.60 -5.27
CA LEU A 71 -14.58 -1.63 -6.05
C LEU A 71 -13.34 -1.13 -6.79
N PRO A 72 -13.34 0.04 -7.47
CA PRO A 72 -12.14 0.56 -8.12
C PRO A 72 -10.98 0.81 -7.15
N ASN A 73 -11.28 1.36 -5.97
CA ASN A 73 -10.26 1.70 -4.96
C ASN A 73 -9.71 0.43 -4.31
N TYR A 74 -10.58 -0.53 -4.01
CA TYR A 74 -10.18 -1.84 -3.50
C TYR A 74 -9.22 -2.53 -4.47
N LEU A 75 -9.60 -2.64 -5.75
CA LEU A 75 -8.81 -3.34 -6.76
C LEU A 75 -7.46 -2.64 -7.01
N ALA A 76 -7.45 -1.31 -7.11
CA ALA A 76 -6.21 -0.55 -7.26
C ALA A 76 -5.25 -0.76 -6.08
N THR A 77 -5.79 -0.85 -4.86
CA THR A 77 -5.01 -1.09 -3.64
C THR A 77 -4.46 -2.52 -3.61
N ALA A 78 -5.31 -3.51 -3.90
CA ALA A 78 -4.93 -4.92 -3.96
C ALA A 78 -3.81 -5.18 -4.98
N VAL A 79 -3.84 -4.50 -6.13
CA VAL A 79 -2.78 -4.54 -7.14
C VAL A 79 -1.49 -3.95 -6.59
N LYS A 80 -1.50 -2.73 -6.05
CA LYS A 80 -0.29 -2.09 -5.50
C LYS A 80 0.35 -2.94 -4.40
N TYR A 81 -0.45 -3.55 -3.54
CA TYR A 81 0.05 -4.47 -2.52
C TYR A 81 0.67 -5.72 -3.14
N SER A 82 0.01 -6.34 -4.12
CA SER A 82 0.50 -7.55 -4.78
C SER A 82 1.79 -7.29 -5.57
N VAL A 83 1.91 -6.12 -6.22
CA VAL A 83 3.16 -5.62 -6.82
C VAL A 83 4.27 -5.56 -5.78
N PHE A 84 4.03 -4.87 -4.66
CA PHE A 84 5.06 -4.70 -3.63
C PHE A 84 5.47 -6.04 -3.00
N SER A 85 4.50 -6.92 -2.73
CA SER A 85 4.76 -8.27 -2.23
C SER A 85 5.61 -9.08 -3.20
N MET A 86 5.37 -8.96 -4.50
CA MET A 86 6.18 -9.60 -5.54
C MET A 86 7.60 -9.03 -5.58
N ILE A 87 7.76 -7.70 -5.61
CA ILE A 87 9.08 -7.04 -5.62
C ILE A 87 9.88 -7.43 -4.38
N GLN A 88 9.28 -7.40 -3.18
CA GLN A 88 9.95 -7.85 -1.96
C GLN A 88 10.32 -9.34 -2.01
N LYS A 89 9.47 -10.20 -2.57
CA LYS A 89 9.80 -11.61 -2.77
C LYS A 89 10.94 -11.79 -3.77
N LYS A 90 11.03 -10.99 -4.83
CA LYS A 90 12.13 -11.03 -5.80
C LYS A 90 13.42 -10.56 -5.16
N ASN A 91 13.42 -9.40 -4.51
CA ASN A 91 14.59 -8.89 -3.79
C ASN A 91 15.06 -9.86 -2.69
N ARG A 92 14.12 -10.48 -1.95
CA ARG A 92 14.46 -11.52 -0.97
C ARG A 92 14.94 -12.83 -1.62
N LYS A 93 14.43 -13.19 -2.81
CA LYS A 93 14.92 -14.37 -3.56
C LYS A 93 16.31 -14.13 -4.15
N ASP A 94 16.62 -12.89 -4.52
CA ASP A 94 17.94 -12.46 -4.99
C ASP A 94 18.95 -12.42 -3.84
N GLU A 95 18.52 -12.12 -2.62
CA GLU A 95 19.35 -12.20 -1.40
C GLU A 95 19.38 -13.60 -0.75
N VAL A 96 18.34 -14.40 -0.92
CA VAL A 96 18.12 -15.68 -0.23
C VAL A 96 17.33 -16.62 -1.14
N GLY A 97 18.01 -17.57 -1.78
CA GLY A 97 17.39 -18.68 -2.51
C GLY A 97 16.56 -19.65 -1.65
N GLN A 98 16.05 -19.28 -0.47
CA GLN A 98 15.35 -20.16 0.46
C GLN A 98 14.26 -19.43 1.28
N PHE A 99 13.15 -20.15 1.51
CA PHE A 99 12.05 -19.89 2.46
C PHE A 99 10.82 -19.06 2.02
N PHE A 100 9.73 -19.82 1.83
CA PHE A 100 8.31 -19.43 1.86
C PHE A 100 7.87 -18.93 3.25
N VAL A 101 6.75 -18.19 3.30
CA VAL A 101 5.52 -18.55 4.05
C VAL A 101 4.51 -17.38 4.05
N MET A 102 3.24 -17.79 4.06
CA MET A 102 1.96 -17.07 4.01
C MET A 102 1.44 -16.73 5.42
N ASN A 103 0.59 -15.70 5.60
CA ASN A 103 -0.47 -15.70 6.62
C ASN A 103 -1.55 -14.60 6.42
N HIS A 104 -2.77 -14.90 6.87
CA HIS A 104 -4.05 -14.17 6.80
C HIS A 104 -4.65 -14.07 8.23
N GLN A 105 -5.34 -12.97 8.63
CA GLN A 105 -6.50 -12.96 9.58
C GLN A 105 -7.01 -11.56 10.06
N SER A 106 -8.33 -11.29 9.88
CA SER A 106 -9.38 -10.61 10.75
C SER A 106 -10.07 -9.26 10.35
N GLN A 107 -11.30 -9.31 9.78
CA GLN A 107 -11.72 -8.54 8.58
C GLN A 107 -12.60 -7.25 8.63
N ASP A 108 -13.06 -6.69 9.76
CA ASP A 108 -13.82 -5.40 9.74
C ASP A 108 -13.12 -4.23 10.48
N TYR A 109 -12.21 -4.56 11.41
CA TYR A 109 -11.19 -3.64 11.92
C TYR A 109 -9.95 -3.60 11.02
N GLU A 110 -10.01 -4.32 9.90
CA GLU A 110 -8.85 -4.68 9.11
C GLU A 110 -8.61 -3.76 7.94
N GLU A 111 -9.59 -3.10 7.34
CA GLU A 111 -9.31 -2.24 6.17
C GLU A 111 -8.51 -1.00 6.54
N GLU A 112 -8.92 -0.28 7.60
CA GLU A 112 -8.19 0.87 8.12
C GLU A 112 -6.85 0.45 8.72
N LYS A 113 -6.80 -0.70 9.41
CA LYS A 113 -5.57 -1.24 9.98
C LYS A 113 -4.61 -1.77 8.91
N ILE A 114 -5.10 -2.39 7.85
CA ILE A 114 -4.32 -2.85 6.68
C ILE A 114 -3.83 -1.65 5.89
N TYR A 115 -4.67 -0.64 5.67
CA TYR A 115 -4.26 0.62 5.05
C TYR A 115 -3.18 1.32 5.89
N THR A 116 -3.35 1.35 7.21
CA THR A 116 -2.39 1.93 8.15
C THR A 116 -1.10 1.12 8.21
N ILE A 117 -1.16 -0.21 8.26
CA ILE A 117 0.01 -1.11 8.21
C ILE A 117 0.74 -0.96 6.88
N PHE A 118 0.02 -0.91 5.76
CA PHE A 118 0.57 -0.68 4.43
C PHE A 118 1.27 0.67 4.34
N LEU A 119 0.58 1.74 4.76
CA LEU A 119 1.11 3.10 4.73
C LEU A 119 2.34 3.21 5.65
N ARG A 120 2.31 2.59 6.83
CA ARG A 120 3.43 2.53 7.76
C ARG A 120 4.62 1.79 7.18
N GLN A 121 4.40 0.62 6.56
CA GLN A 121 5.46 -0.16 5.95
C GLN A 121 6.08 0.56 4.74
N TYR A 122 5.26 1.21 3.93
CA TYR A 122 5.72 2.01 2.80
C TYR A 122 6.54 3.22 3.27
N ILE A 123 6.04 3.97 4.26
CA ILE A 123 6.77 5.09 4.86
C ILE A 123 8.09 4.60 5.47
N LYS A 124 8.09 3.45 6.15
CA LYS A 124 9.31 2.85 6.70
C LYS A 124 10.36 2.59 5.62
N GLY A 125 9.98 1.96 4.50
CA GLY A 125 10.89 1.75 3.37
C GLY A 125 11.44 3.06 2.79
N VAL A 126 10.59 4.09 2.66
CA VAL A 126 11.03 5.42 2.20
C VAL A 126 11.97 6.10 3.20
N VAL A 127 11.76 5.89 4.50
CA VAL A 127 12.63 6.41 5.57
C VAL A 127 13.98 5.69 5.58
N GLU A 128 14.01 4.40 5.27
CA GLU A 128 15.26 3.63 5.17
C GLU A 128 16.18 4.13 4.05
N GLU A 129 15.62 4.71 2.97
CA GLU A 129 16.37 5.36 1.88
C GLU A 129 16.90 6.76 2.23
N LEU A 130 16.52 7.34 3.37
CA LEU A 130 17.00 8.67 3.77
C LEU A 130 18.47 8.61 4.20
N PRO A 131 19.24 9.69 3.98
CA PRO A 131 20.58 9.82 4.54
C PRO A 131 20.57 9.64 6.07
N ASP A 132 21.58 9.00 6.63
CA ASP A 132 21.60 8.53 8.04
C ASP A 132 21.15 9.58 9.06
N ARG A 133 21.69 10.80 8.97
CA ARG A 133 21.33 11.91 9.86
C ARG A 133 19.85 12.31 9.75
N CYS A 134 19.32 12.31 8.53
CA CYS A 134 17.93 12.65 8.24
C CYS A 134 16.97 11.57 8.74
N ARG A 135 17.34 10.30 8.53
CA ARG A 135 16.62 9.12 9.05
C ARG A 135 16.58 9.14 10.57
N LEU A 136 17.72 9.33 11.22
CA LEU A 136 17.84 9.31 12.67
C LEU A 136 17.03 10.42 13.35
N VAL A 137 17.07 11.64 12.82
CA VAL A 137 16.22 12.75 13.29
C VAL A 137 14.72 12.41 13.16
N PHE A 138 14.31 11.83 12.03
CA PHE A 138 12.92 11.42 11.83
C PHE A 138 12.49 10.33 12.83
N THR A 139 13.33 9.31 13.04
CA THR A 139 13.11 8.24 14.02
C THR A 139 12.98 8.79 15.44
N TYR A 140 13.88 9.66 15.88
CA TYR A 140 13.78 10.28 17.21
C TYR A 140 12.48 11.06 17.40
N SER A 141 12.06 11.81 16.37
CA SER A 141 10.84 12.60 16.46
C SER A 141 9.57 11.74 16.42
N ARG A 142 9.52 10.69 15.59
CA ARG A 142 8.28 9.94 15.32
C ARG A 142 8.12 8.65 16.11
N GLU A 143 9.20 7.94 16.39
CA GLU A 143 9.14 6.68 17.14
C GLU A 143 9.42 6.89 18.63
N GLN A 144 10.27 7.87 18.97
CA GLN A 144 10.66 8.14 20.35
C GLN A 144 10.01 9.39 20.93
N GLY A 145 9.19 10.10 20.16
CA GLY A 145 8.43 11.28 20.62
C GLY A 145 9.28 12.47 21.07
N LYS A 146 10.57 12.52 20.72
CA LYS A 146 11.47 13.59 21.16
C LYS A 146 11.13 14.92 20.49
N THR A 147 11.19 15.98 21.27
CA THR A 147 11.06 17.36 20.81
C THR A 147 12.31 17.83 20.05
N ILE A 148 12.18 18.90 19.26
CA ILE A 148 13.29 19.47 18.50
C ILE A 148 14.51 19.80 19.41
N PRO A 149 14.34 20.45 20.59
CA PRO A 149 15.46 20.70 21.51
C PRO A 149 16.11 19.42 22.06
N GLU A 150 15.33 18.39 22.36
CA GLU A 150 15.85 17.10 22.86
C GLU A 150 16.66 16.36 21.79
N ILE A 151 16.20 16.41 20.53
CA ILE A 151 16.93 15.82 19.39
C ILE A 151 18.21 16.60 19.12
N ALA A 152 18.14 17.94 19.12
CA ALA A 152 19.28 18.83 18.95
C ALA A 152 20.38 18.53 19.98
N THR A 153 19.97 18.38 21.24
CA THR A 153 20.85 17.99 22.35
C THR A 153 21.41 16.58 22.17
N THR A 154 20.55 15.59 21.88
CA THR A 154 20.96 14.17 21.68
C THR A 154 21.98 14.02 20.56
N MET A 155 21.80 14.75 19.46
CA MET A 155 22.63 14.64 18.26
C MET A 155 23.76 15.68 18.20
N ASN A 156 23.87 16.56 19.20
CA ASN A 156 24.80 17.69 19.25
C ASN A 156 24.79 18.53 17.97
N ILE A 157 23.60 18.99 17.57
CA ILE A 157 23.37 19.86 16.39
C ILE A 157 22.41 21.00 16.74
N ALA A 158 22.39 22.07 15.95
CA ALA A 158 21.44 23.16 16.14
C ALA A 158 19.99 22.71 15.88
N GLU A 159 19.02 23.28 16.60
CA GLU A 159 17.59 23.04 16.41
C GLU A 159 17.14 23.28 14.95
N LYS A 160 17.65 24.35 14.31
CA LYS A 160 17.41 24.61 12.89
C LYS A 160 17.87 23.48 11.96
N THR A 161 18.93 22.77 12.34
CA THR A 161 19.42 21.60 11.58
C THR A 161 18.47 20.41 11.74
N VAL A 162 17.90 20.22 12.93
CA VAL A 162 16.85 19.22 13.19
C VAL A 162 15.61 19.52 12.33
N GLU A 163 15.14 20.76 12.32
CA GLU A 163 14.01 21.21 11.48
C GLU A 163 14.26 20.96 9.98
N ALA A 164 15.47 21.26 9.51
CA ALA A 164 15.86 21.03 8.12
C ALA A 164 15.84 19.53 7.76
N HIS A 165 16.34 18.67 8.65
CA HIS A 165 16.26 17.22 8.47
C HIS A 165 14.81 16.71 8.45
N LEU A 166 13.96 17.16 9.38
CA LEU A 166 12.53 16.80 9.39
C LEU A 166 11.83 17.23 8.11
N THR A 167 12.08 18.46 7.67
CA THR A 167 11.52 19.00 6.42
C THR A 167 11.93 18.17 5.21
N LYS A 168 13.20 17.77 5.13
CA LYS A 168 13.72 16.93 4.05
C LYS A 168 13.09 15.53 4.06
N ALA A 169 12.98 14.91 5.23
CA ALA A 169 12.32 13.61 5.39
C ALA A 169 10.86 13.65 4.95
N LEU A 170 10.09 14.63 5.45
CA LEU A 170 8.68 14.80 5.12
C LEU A 170 8.47 15.08 3.62
N ARG A 171 9.34 15.88 2.99
CA ARG A 171 9.26 16.14 1.55
C ARG A 171 9.48 14.85 0.73
N ARG A 172 10.45 14.01 1.12
CA ARG A 172 10.70 12.72 0.46
C ARG A 172 9.49 11.79 0.60
N ILE A 173 8.97 11.63 1.80
CA ILE A 173 7.78 10.81 2.07
C ILE A 173 6.59 11.31 1.25
N LYS A 174 6.32 12.63 1.27
CA LYS A 174 5.24 13.25 0.49
C LYS A 174 5.36 12.96 -1.00
N HIS A 175 6.58 13.05 -1.55
CA HIS A 175 6.83 12.77 -2.96
C HIS A 175 6.58 11.30 -3.30
N SER A 176 7.07 10.37 -2.47
CA SER A 176 6.87 8.93 -2.65
C SER A 176 5.38 8.56 -2.58
N LEU A 177 4.64 9.10 -1.60
CA LEU A 177 3.19 8.90 -1.49
C LEU A 177 2.43 9.41 -2.72
N LYS A 178 2.81 10.59 -3.24
CA LYS A 178 2.22 11.13 -4.47
C LYS A 178 2.52 10.23 -5.68
N ALA A 179 3.72 9.65 -5.77
CA ALA A 179 4.11 8.75 -6.84
C ALA A 179 3.26 7.46 -6.89
N ILE A 180 2.74 7.01 -5.75
CA ILE A 180 1.80 5.88 -5.66
C ILE A 180 0.32 6.33 -5.66
N GLY A 181 0.03 7.60 -5.96
CA GLY A 181 -1.32 8.14 -6.09
C GLY A 181 -2.08 8.32 -4.77
N ILE A 182 -1.39 8.42 -3.64
CA ILE A 182 -2.00 8.70 -2.33
C ILE A 182 -1.99 10.20 -2.09
N SER A 183 -3.19 10.77 -1.95
CA SER A 183 -3.39 12.18 -1.58
C SER A 183 -2.89 12.41 -0.15
N VAL A 184 -2.03 13.40 0.02
CA VAL A 184 -1.38 13.75 1.31
C VAL A 184 -2.40 14.09 2.41
N ALA A 185 -3.60 14.53 2.03
CA ALA A 185 -4.71 14.81 2.95
C ALA A 185 -5.16 13.57 3.74
N ILE A 186 -5.11 12.38 3.13
CA ILE A 186 -5.47 11.11 3.77
C ILE A 186 -4.34 10.65 4.70
N ALA A 187 -3.09 10.82 4.28
CA ALA A 187 -1.94 10.46 5.11
C ALA A 187 -1.80 11.35 6.35
N ILE A 188 -2.23 12.62 6.29
CA ILE A 188 -2.15 13.55 7.42
C ILE A 188 -3.29 13.31 8.42
N SER A 189 -4.51 12.99 7.98
CA SER A 189 -5.63 12.70 8.89
C SER A 189 -5.40 11.45 9.74
N PHE A 190 -4.70 10.45 9.20
CA PHE A 190 -4.37 9.20 9.92
C PHE A 190 -3.09 9.28 10.77
N TYR A 191 -2.23 10.28 10.59
CA TYR A 191 -0.92 10.39 11.28
C TYR A 191 -0.84 11.56 12.28
N ILE A 192 -1.83 12.47 12.28
CA ILE A 192 -1.94 13.53 13.30
C ILE A 192 -2.77 13.06 14.52
N PHE A 193 -3.58 12.01 14.38
CA PHE A 193 -4.48 11.51 15.44
C PHE A 193 -3.99 10.21 16.14
N TRP A 194 -2.72 9.85 16.01
CA TRP A 194 -2.06 8.78 16.79
C TRP A 194 -0.62 9.15 17.13
#